data_AF-A0A4S8RSC8-F1
#
_entry.id   AF-A0A4S8RSC8-F1
#
_cell.length_a   1.000
_cell.length_b   1.000
_cell.length_c   1.000
_cell.angle_alpha   90.00
_cell.angle_beta   90.00
_cell.angle_gamma   90.00
#
_symmetry.space_group_name_H-M   'P 1'
#
loop_
_entity.id
_entity.type
_entity.pdbx_description
1 polymer ?
#
loop_
_entity_poly.entity_id
_entity_poly.type
_entity_poly.pdbx_seq_one_letter_code
_entity_poly.pdbx_strand_id
1 'polypeptide(L)'
;MEIDERIDNKSDLIANHNNDYDSYIDLLKEKDSMVKNGMADTFSIQKEYYLKRLQESYLKSHAINYKDLVNLFHSYFQRNKDYVQDPKFQSIWKAMENLTTMSFNTIALGGAPIAEGEKTIFKQRLRENLDEFKSKHKLLFPLIYPIGITVFYTPPVRNAIDLDNLARLIIPALIELFDPPPTVENSIEIGKILPGLKDLTKTNQRLPKNAITNYQIVNRPRKMDSPEAGKIDLFITDGMDFHYNLWNQIDDINEYVE
;
A
#
# COMPACT_ATOMS: atom_id res chain seq x y z
N MET A 1 -19.69 -24.77 -0.39
CA MET A 1 -19.13 -24.71 -1.77
C MET A 1 -19.49 -23.33 -2.31
N GLU A 2 -18.73 -22.32 -1.88
CA GLU A 2 -18.89 -20.89 -2.21
C GLU A 2 -17.47 -20.33 -2.39
N ILE A 3 -16.79 -20.74 -3.47
CA ILE A 3 -15.44 -20.26 -3.80
C ILE A 3 -15.50 -19.31 -5.03
N ASP A 4 -16.67 -19.15 -5.65
CA ASP A 4 -16.81 -18.42 -6.93
C ASP A 4 -16.98 -16.90 -6.81
N GLU A 5 -17.49 -16.33 -5.71
CA GLU A 5 -17.73 -14.87 -5.64
C GLU A 5 -16.45 -14.01 -5.56
N ARG A 6 -15.29 -14.62 -5.24
CA ARG A 6 -14.03 -13.87 -5.07
C ARG A 6 -13.19 -13.77 -6.34
N ILE A 7 -13.47 -14.58 -7.37
CA ILE A 7 -12.83 -14.47 -8.69
C ILE A 7 -13.42 -13.26 -9.44
N ASP A 8 -14.71 -12.99 -9.27
CA ASP A 8 -15.39 -11.81 -9.83
C ASP A 8 -14.78 -10.50 -9.32
N ASN A 9 -14.40 -10.42 -8.04
CA ASN A 9 -13.88 -9.17 -7.48
C ASN A 9 -12.58 -8.66 -8.14
N LYS A 10 -11.68 -9.54 -8.62
CA LYS A 10 -10.43 -9.09 -9.26
C LYS A 10 -10.64 -8.73 -10.74
N SER A 11 -11.51 -9.45 -11.46
CA SER A 11 -11.91 -9.04 -12.81
C SER A 11 -12.71 -7.75 -12.78
N ASP A 12 -13.56 -7.56 -11.77
CA ASP A 12 -14.33 -6.34 -11.55
C ASP A 12 -13.44 -5.17 -11.17
N LEU A 13 -12.42 -5.37 -10.32
CA LEU A 13 -11.43 -4.33 -10.02
C LEU A 13 -10.63 -3.91 -11.27
N ILE A 14 -10.26 -4.87 -12.14
CA ILE A 14 -9.56 -4.58 -13.41
C ILE A 14 -10.48 -3.90 -14.42
N ALA A 15 -11.73 -4.37 -14.55
CA ALA A 15 -12.73 -3.77 -15.44
C ALA A 15 -13.12 -2.35 -14.98
N ASN A 16 -13.29 -2.14 -13.67
CA ASN A 16 -13.53 -0.83 -13.07
C ASN A 16 -12.31 0.09 -13.20
N HIS A 17 -11.08 -0.44 -13.10
CA HIS A 17 -9.87 0.35 -13.31
C HIS A 17 -9.79 0.91 -14.73
N ASN A 18 -10.13 0.11 -15.75
CA ASN A 18 -10.14 0.57 -17.14
C ASN A 18 -11.19 1.67 -17.33
N ASN A 19 -12.37 1.52 -16.73
CA ASN A 19 -13.43 2.53 -16.81
C ASN A 19 -13.07 3.86 -16.13
N ASP A 20 -12.47 3.80 -14.92
CA ASP A 20 -12.04 5.01 -14.20
C ASP A 20 -10.89 5.74 -14.92
N TYR A 21 -9.98 5.00 -15.58
CA TYR A 21 -8.89 5.58 -16.37
C TYR A 21 -9.40 6.25 -17.63
N ASP A 22 -10.23 5.57 -18.40
CA ASP A 22 -10.80 6.12 -19.63
C ASP A 22 -11.64 7.36 -19.31
N SER A 23 -12.45 7.32 -18.25
CA SER A 23 -13.22 8.48 -17.76
C SER A 23 -12.32 9.66 -17.37
N TYR A 24 -11.20 9.42 -16.70
CA TYR A 24 -10.24 10.46 -16.35
C TYR A 24 -9.60 11.09 -17.60
N ILE A 25 -9.19 10.26 -18.56
CA ILE A 25 -8.58 10.73 -19.81
C ILE A 25 -9.57 11.51 -20.66
N ASP A 26 -10.82 11.08 -20.75
CA ASP A 26 -11.86 11.80 -21.48
C ASP A 26 -12.18 13.15 -20.85
N LEU A 27 -12.27 13.21 -19.51
CA LEU A 27 -12.39 14.49 -18.81
C LEU A 27 -11.23 15.44 -19.14
N LEU A 28 -9.99 14.94 -19.18
CA LEU A 28 -8.82 15.77 -19.51
C LEU A 28 -8.90 16.33 -20.94
N LYS A 29 -9.46 15.58 -21.90
CA LYS A 29 -9.69 16.06 -23.28
C LYS A 29 -10.75 17.15 -23.33
N GLU A 30 -11.75 17.10 -22.44
CA GLU A 30 -12.85 18.07 -22.40
C GLU A 30 -12.52 19.38 -21.68
N LYS A 31 -11.37 19.46 -20.98
CA LYS A 31 -10.93 20.60 -20.17
C LYS A 31 -11.18 21.96 -20.83
N ASP A 32 -10.67 22.16 -22.04
CA ASP A 32 -10.72 23.47 -22.70
C ASP A 32 -12.16 23.87 -23.07
N SER A 33 -13.01 22.89 -23.41
CA SER A 33 -14.44 23.10 -23.67
C SER A 33 -15.17 23.49 -22.38
N MET A 34 -14.94 22.74 -21.30
CA MET A 34 -15.56 23.03 -20.00
C MET A 34 -15.19 24.41 -19.48
N VAL A 35 -13.90 24.77 -19.54
CA VAL A 35 -13.42 26.08 -19.07
C VAL A 35 -14.02 27.22 -19.91
N LYS A 36 -14.08 27.08 -21.25
CA LYS A 36 -14.71 28.08 -22.13
C LYS A 36 -16.19 28.31 -21.84
N ASN A 37 -16.88 27.26 -21.39
CA ASN A 37 -18.30 27.30 -21.03
C ASN A 37 -18.53 27.68 -19.55
N GLY A 38 -17.53 28.19 -18.84
CA GLY A 38 -17.66 28.64 -17.45
C GLY A 38 -17.72 27.50 -16.42
N MET A 39 -17.38 26.26 -16.79
CA MET A 39 -17.43 25.07 -15.94
C MET A 39 -16.06 24.71 -15.34
N ALA A 40 -15.22 25.70 -15.03
CA ALA A 40 -13.87 25.48 -14.50
C ALA A 40 -13.87 24.78 -13.12
N ASP A 41 -14.81 25.14 -12.24
CA ASP A 41 -14.95 24.52 -10.93
C ASP A 41 -15.42 23.08 -11.05
N THR A 42 -16.41 22.82 -11.91
CA THR A 42 -16.91 21.47 -12.21
C THR A 42 -15.79 20.57 -12.74
N PHE A 43 -14.98 21.06 -13.67
CA PHE A 43 -13.83 20.33 -14.18
C PHE A 43 -12.85 19.97 -13.05
N SER A 44 -12.54 20.92 -12.16
CA SER A 44 -11.62 20.69 -11.04
C SER A 44 -12.12 19.60 -10.09
N ILE A 45 -13.39 19.65 -9.69
CA ILE A 45 -14.01 18.63 -8.84
C ILE A 45 -13.99 17.25 -9.50
N GLN A 46 -14.42 17.17 -10.77
CA GLN A 46 -14.47 15.89 -11.46
C GLN A 46 -13.06 15.32 -11.65
N LYS A 47 -12.07 16.16 -11.93
CA LYS A 47 -10.69 15.75 -12.08
C LYS A 47 -10.16 15.15 -10.78
N GLU A 48 -10.41 15.81 -9.65
CA GLU A 48 -10.02 15.30 -8.34
C GLU A 48 -10.73 13.99 -8.02
N TYR A 49 -12.05 13.91 -8.27
CA TYR A 49 -12.84 12.70 -8.07
C TYR A 49 -12.26 11.50 -8.83
N TYR A 50 -12.03 11.63 -10.15
CA TYR A 50 -11.50 10.53 -10.95
C TYR A 50 -10.05 10.19 -10.60
N LEU A 51 -9.20 11.20 -10.34
CA LEU A 51 -7.82 10.95 -9.90
C LEU A 51 -7.80 10.14 -8.59
N LYS A 52 -8.71 10.46 -7.67
CA LYS A 52 -8.83 9.76 -6.40
C LYS A 52 -9.32 8.33 -6.56
N ARG A 53 -10.30 8.09 -7.43
CA ARG A 53 -10.77 6.74 -7.81
C ARG A 53 -9.65 5.90 -8.42
N LEU A 54 -8.84 6.50 -9.29
CA LEU A 54 -7.65 5.86 -9.83
C LEU A 54 -6.63 5.50 -8.75
N GLN A 55 -6.34 6.43 -7.82
CA GLN A 55 -5.45 6.14 -6.70
C GLN A 55 -5.99 5.04 -5.79
N GLU A 56 -7.29 5.07 -5.46
CA GLU A 56 -7.97 4.01 -4.71
C GLU A 56 -7.80 2.65 -5.38
N SER A 57 -8.20 2.53 -6.66
CA SER A 57 -8.12 1.27 -7.40
C SER A 57 -6.67 0.77 -7.52
N TYR A 58 -5.73 1.68 -7.76
CA TYR A 58 -4.31 1.39 -7.78
C TYR A 58 -3.83 0.81 -6.44
N LEU A 59 -4.16 1.45 -5.32
CA LEU A 59 -3.72 1.04 -3.99
C LEU A 59 -4.38 -0.29 -3.57
N LYS A 60 -5.66 -0.51 -3.90
CA LYS A 60 -6.38 -1.77 -3.63
C LYS A 60 -5.83 -2.95 -4.43
N SER A 61 -5.61 -2.76 -5.72
CA SER A 61 -5.12 -3.83 -6.62
C SER A 61 -3.71 -4.33 -6.26
N HIS A 62 -2.96 -3.55 -5.48
CA HIS A 62 -1.62 -3.88 -5.03
C HIS A 62 -1.51 -4.08 -3.51
N ALA A 63 -2.64 -4.16 -2.81
CA ALA A 63 -2.66 -4.51 -1.40
C ALA A 63 -2.18 -5.95 -1.19
N ILE A 64 -1.32 -6.14 -0.19
CA ILE A 64 -0.90 -7.47 0.24
C ILE A 64 -2.09 -8.15 0.88
N ASN A 65 -2.34 -9.40 0.51
CA ASN A 65 -3.42 -10.21 1.08
C ASN A 65 -2.89 -11.45 1.79
N TYR A 66 -3.77 -12.19 2.47
CA TYR A 66 -3.40 -13.40 3.19
C TYR A 66 -2.75 -14.48 2.30
N LYS A 67 -3.05 -14.52 0.99
CA LYS A 67 -2.42 -15.49 0.06
C LYS A 67 -0.95 -15.13 -0.17
N ASP A 68 -0.62 -13.84 -0.15
CA ASP A 68 0.77 -13.39 -0.17
C ASP A 68 1.52 -13.85 1.09
N LEU A 69 0.87 -13.82 2.26
CA LEU A 69 1.44 -14.40 3.48
C LEU A 69 1.66 -15.90 3.33
N VAL A 70 0.70 -16.64 2.77
CA VAL A 70 0.87 -18.06 2.47
C VAL A 70 2.13 -18.27 1.63
N ASN A 71 2.35 -17.50 0.57
CA ASN A 71 3.54 -17.60 -0.28
C ASN A 71 4.84 -17.30 0.48
N LEU A 72 4.82 -16.31 1.38
CA LEU A 72 5.99 -15.90 2.16
C LEU A 72 6.35 -16.89 3.28
N PHE A 73 5.36 -17.57 3.87
CA PHE A 73 5.51 -18.37 5.10
C PHE A 73 5.29 -19.88 4.90
N HIS A 74 5.09 -20.34 3.68
CA HIS A 74 4.67 -21.71 3.34
C HIS A 74 5.47 -22.88 3.99
N SER A 75 6.67 -22.70 4.54
CA SER A 75 7.69 -23.71 4.92
C SER A 75 7.63 -23.92 6.41
N TYR A 76 7.07 -22.92 7.09
CA TYR A 76 6.72 -22.98 8.48
C TYR A 76 5.41 -23.75 8.66
N PHE A 77 4.64 -24.00 7.58
CA PHE A 77 3.47 -24.87 7.65
C PHE A 77 3.88 -26.31 7.89
N GLN A 78 3.25 -26.94 8.87
CA GLN A 78 3.61 -28.29 9.32
C GLN A 78 3.61 -29.32 8.19
N ARG A 79 2.61 -29.26 7.30
CA ARG A 79 2.45 -30.18 6.15
C ARG A 79 3.59 -30.07 5.12
N ASN A 80 4.33 -28.97 5.14
CA ASN A 80 5.37 -28.70 4.15
C ASN A 80 6.78 -29.00 4.67
N LYS A 81 6.91 -29.38 5.95
CA LYS A 81 8.21 -29.70 6.57
C LYS A 81 8.93 -30.85 5.85
N ASP A 82 8.17 -31.81 5.33
CA ASP A 82 8.69 -32.97 4.61
C ASP A 82 9.34 -32.59 3.27
N TYR A 83 8.94 -31.46 2.68
CA TYR A 83 9.44 -30.97 1.39
C TYR A 83 10.51 -29.87 1.54
N VAL A 84 10.91 -29.51 2.76
CA VAL A 84 11.88 -28.42 2.99
C VAL A 84 13.23 -28.71 2.32
N GLN A 85 13.62 -29.97 2.17
CA GLN A 85 14.88 -30.34 1.50
C GLN A 85 14.71 -30.66 0.01
N ASP A 86 13.48 -30.65 -0.54
CA ASP A 86 13.24 -30.92 -1.95
C ASP A 86 13.63 -29.70 -2.81
N PRO A 87 14.64 -29.82 -3.71
CA PRO A 87 15.10 -28.71 -4.55
C PRO A 87 14.02 -28.13 -5.47
N LYS A 88 13.09 -28.96 -5.97
CA LYS A 88 12.00 -28.52 -6.84
C LYS A 88 11.00 -27.69 -6.04
N PHE A 89 10.66 -28.14 -4.84
CA PHE A 89 9.79 -27.41 -3.92
C PHE A 89 10.42 -26.06 -3.54
N GLN A 90 11.71 -26.03 -3.20
CA GLN A 90 12.45 -24.80 -2.90
C GLN A 90 12.51 -23.82 -4.09
N SER A 91 12.59 -24.34 -5.32
CA SER A 91 12.58 -23.49 -6.53
C SER A 91 11.20 -22.85 -6.76
N ILE A 92 10.12 -23.65 -6.69
CA ILE A 92 8.73 -23.15 -6.82
C ILE A 92 8.44 -22.12 -5.73
N TRP A 93 8.83 -22.44 -4.50
CA TRP A 93 8.76 -21.50 -3.39
C TRP A 93 9.39 -20.16 -3.74
N LYS A 94 10.67 -20.21 -4.14
CA LYS A 94 11.46 -18.99 -4.33
C LYS A 94 10.83 -18.13 -5.42
N ALA A 95 10.26 -18.76 -6.44
CA ALA A 95 9.46 -18.07 -7.43
C ALA A 95 8.21 -17.39 -6.84
N MET A 96 7.45 -18.06 -5.96
CA MET A 96 6.26 -17.49 -5.32
C MET A 96 6.59 -16.33 -4.36
N GLU A 97 7.63 -16.48 -3.53
CA GLU A 97 8.12 -15.40 -2.67
C GLU A 97 8.64 -14.21 -3.48
N ASN A 98 9.38 -14.48 -4.55
CA ASN A 98 9.82 -13.44 -5.47
C ASN A 98 8.62 -12.76 -6.14
N LEU A 99 7.59 -13.49 -6.55
CA LEU A 99 6.39 -12.90 -7.15
C LEU A 99 5.71 -11.90 -6.20
N THR A 100 5.59 -12.25 -4.92
CA THR A 100 5.03 -11.36 -3.89
C THR A 100 5.93 -10.15 -3.63
N THR A 101 7.26 -10.34 -3.57
CA THR A 101 8.21 -9.26 -3.21
C THR A 101 8.74 -8.44 -4.39
N MET A 102 8.55 -8.90 -5.62
CA MET A 102 8.84 -8.17 -6.87
C MET A 102 7.61 -7.44 -7.40
N SER A 103 6.50 -7.44 -6.65
CA SER A 103 5.34 -6.61 -6.97
C SER A 103 5.78 -5.17 -7.21
N PHE A 104 5.25 -4.56 -8.27
CA PHE A 104 5.61 -3.22 -8.75
C PHE A 104 5.50 -2.12 -7.69
N ASN A 105 4.79 -2.37 -6.58
CA ASN A 105 4.58 -1.41 -5.50
C ASN A 105 5.48 -1.64 -4.27
N THR A 106 6.45 -2.55 -4.38
CA THR A 106 7.38 -2.83 -3.30
C THR A 106 8.53 -1.84 -3.32
N ILE A 107 8.75 -1.16 -2.19
CA ILE A 107 9.93 -0.33 -1.97
C ILE A 107 10.92 -1.17 -1.16
N ALA A 108 11.93 -1.71 -1.84
CA ALA A 108 12.97 -2.53 -1.21
C ALA A 108 14.01 -1.65 -0.49
N LEU A 109 13.92 -1.52 0.83
CA LEU A 109 14.78 -0.66 1.64
C LEU A 109 16.13 -1.31 2.00
N GLY A 110 16.27 -2.61 1.75
CA GLY A 110 17.46 -3.39 2.10
C GLY A 110 17.56 -3.68 3.59
N GLY A 111 18.77 -3.84 4.12
CA GLY A 111 19.00 -4.16 5.53
C GLY A 111 18.68 -3.00 6.48
N ALA A 112 18.28 -3.34 7.71
CA ALA A 112 18.11 -2.38 8.80
C ALA A 112 19.47 -1.82 9.25
N PRO A 113 19.54 -0.61 9.84
CA PRO A 113 20.78 -0.11 10.43
C PRO A 113 21.11 -0.91 11.70
N ILE A 114 22.30 -1.49 11.75
CA ILE A 114 22.76 -2.43 12.79
C ILE A 114 23.75 -1.75 13.73
N ALA A 115 24.51 -0.78 13.22
CA ALA A 115 25.52 -0.03 13.98
C ALA A 115 25.19 1.46 14.13
N GLU A 116 25.80 2.09 15.13
CA GLU A 116 25.74 3.53 15.33
C GLU A 116 26.46 4.24 14.16
N GLY A 117 25.79 5.19 13.51
CA GLY A 117 26.24 5.81 12.25
C GLY A 117 25.57 5.27 10.98
N GLU A 118 25.14 4.00 10.96
CA GLU A 118 24.42 3.43 9.79
C GLU A 118 23.01 4.00 9.63
N LYS A 119 22.44 4.62 10.68
CA LYS A 119 21.14 5.29 10.62
C LYS A 119 21.10 6.39 9.56
N THR A 120 22.20 7.14 9.38
CA THR A 120 22.26 8.21 8.38
C THR A 120 22.28 7.62 6.97
N ILE A 121 23.07 6.56 6.77
CA ILE A 121 23.15 5.82 5.50
C ILE A 121 21.78 5.21 5.15
N PHE A 122 21.11 4.60 6.14
CA PHE A 122 19.77 4.05 5.98
C PHE A 122 18.76 5.13 5.57
N LYS A 123 18.76 6.29 6.25
CA LYS A 123 17.88 7.41 5.90
C LYS A 123 18.12 7.94 4.49
N GLN A 124 19.38 8.02 4.08
CA GLN A 124 19.73 8.43 2.72
C GLN A 124 19.19 7.45 1.68
N ARG A 125 19.45 6.15 1.86
CA ARG A 125 18.94 5.10 0.97
C ARG A 125 17.41 5.05 0.93
N LEU A 126 16.78 5.23 2.09
CA LEU A 126 15.33 5.35 2.20
C LEU A 126 14.82 6.48 1.30
N ARG A 127 15.41 7.67 1.37
CA ARG A 127 15.04 8.81 0.51
C ARG A 127 15.26 8.50 -0.97
N GLU A 128 16.42 7.96 -1.34
CA GLU A 128 16.73 7.59 -2.74
C GLU A 128 15.69 6.60 -3.31
N ASN A 129 15.34 5.57 -2.55
CA ASN A 129 14.34 4.58 -2.95
C ASN A 129 12.92 5.16 -3.02
N LEU A 130 12.59 6.10 -2.13
CA LEU A 130 11.32 6.81 -2.13
C LEU A 130 11.20 7.77 -3.32
N ASP A 131 12.27 8.45 -3.69
CA ASP A 131 12.33 9.31 -4.87
C ASP A 131 12.22 8.46 -6.16
N GLU A 132 12.90 7.32 -6.22
CA GLU A 132 12.76 6.37 -7.32
C GLU A 132 11.30 5.89 -7.43
N PHE A 133 10.68 5.51 -6.32
CA PHE A 133 9.27 5.12 -6.29
C PHE A 133 8.37 6.24 -6.81
N LYS A 134 8.56 7.47 -6.32
CA LYS A 134 7.80 8.64 -6.80
C LYS A 134 7.95 8.88 -8.30
N SER A 135 9.15 8.67 -8.85
CA SER A 135 9.41 8.82 -10.28
C SER A 135 8.65 7.79 -11.14
N LYS A 136 8.51 6.56 -10.63
CA LYS A 136 7.83 5.44 -11.31
C LYS A 136 6.31 5.52 -11.16
N HIS A 137 5.82 5.95 -10.01
CA HIS A 137 4.41 5.88 -9.62
C HIS A 137 3.76 7.28 -9.59
N LYS A 138 3.88 8.01 -10.69
CA LYS A 138 3.38 9.40 -10.81
C LYS A 138 1.89 9.56 -10.50
N LEU A 139 1.09 8.49 -10.68
CA LEU A 139 -0.33 8.49 -10.35
C LEU A 139 -0.59 8.82 -8.86
N LEU A 140 0.33 8.45 -7.97
CA LEU A 140 0.20 8.66 -6.52
C LEU A 140 0.64 10.07 -6.08
N PHE A 141 0.99 10.97 -7.01
CA PHE A 141 1.53 12.30 -6.68
C PHE A 141 0.87 13.41 -7.50
N PRO A 142 0.17 14.38 -6.87
CA PRO A 142 -0.08 14.49 -5.44
C PRO A 142 -1.01 13.37 -4.95
N LEU A 143 -0.78 12.90 -3.72
CA LEU A 143 -1.63 11.90 -3.11
C LEU A 143 -2.89 12.59 -2.58
N ILE A 144 -4.06 12.17 -3.05
CA ILE A 144 -5.38 12.71 -2.65
C ILE A 144 -6.28 11.61 -2.07
N TYR A 145 -5.67 10.49 -1.73
CA TYR A 145 -6.33 9.34 -1.14
C TYR A 145 -5.49 8.80 0.03
N PRO A 146 -6.09 8.46 1.19
CA PRO A 146 -5.36 7.94 2.33
C PRO A 146 -4.65 6.60 2.03
N ILE A 147 -3.46 6.42 2.61
CA ILE A 147 -2.66 5.20 2.39
C ILE A 147 -2.52 4.37 3.66
N GLY A 148 -2.45 3.07 3.44
CA GLY A 148 -2.02 2.06 4.39
C GLY A 148 -0.59 1.61 4.11
N ILE A 149 0.11 1.16 5.14
CA ILE A 149 1.49 0.70 5.01
C ILE A 149 1.67 -0.68 5.64
N THR A 150 2.26 -1.59 4.87
CA THR A 150 2.72 -2.89 5.35
C THR A 150 4.22 -3.01 5.17
N VAL A 151 4.94 -3.30 6.26
CA VAL A 151 6.38 -3.51 6.27
C VAL A 151 6.67 -4.98 6.52
N PHE A 152 7.32 -5.66 5.59
CA PHE A 152 7.89 -6.97 5.83
C PHE A 152 9.35 -6.84 6.28
N TYR A 153 9.63 -7.29 7.50
CA TYR A 153 10.94 -7.17 8.11
C TYR A 153 11.55 -8.54 8.34
N THR A 154 12.66 -8.83 7.66
CA THR A 154 13.55 -9.95 7.98
C THR A 154 14.68 -9.40 8.86
N PRO A 155 14.81 -9.82 10.12
CA PRO A 155 15.80 -9.27 11.03
C PRO A 155 17.22 -9.62 10.59
N PRO A 156 18.25 -8.79 10.90
CA PRO A 156 19.65 -9.13 10.68
C PRO A 156 20.09 -10.31 11.57
N VAL A 157 21.24 -10.91 11.26
CA VAL A 157 21.80 -12.02 12.06
C VAL A 157 22.12 -11.59 13.49
N ARG A 158 22.56 -10.34 13.67
CA ARG A 158 22.93 -9.76 14.96
C ARG A 158 22.29 -8.38 15.10
N ASN A 159 22.02 -7.99 16.35
CA ASN A 159 21.50 -6.67 16.72
C ASN A 159 20.24 -6.29 15.92
N ALA A 160 19.22 -7.13 16.01
CA ALA A 160 17.91 -6.82 15.43
C ALA A 160 17.36 -5.52 16.04
N ILE A 161 16.84 -4.64 15.19
CA ILE A 161 16.18 -3.42 15.62
C ILE A 161 14.76 -3.76 16.07
N ASP A 162 14.31 -3.15 17.16
CA ASP A 162 12.91 -3.26 17.57
C ASP A 162 12.00 -2.69 16.49
N LEU A 163 10.84 -3.32 16.31
CA LEU A 163 9.88 -2.94 15.28
C LEU A 163 9.41 -1.47 15.43
N ASP A 164 9.22 -1.00 16.66
CA ASP A 164 8.87 0.39 16.96
C ASP A 164 9.97 1.37 16.53
N ASN A 165 11.24 0.99 16.74
CA ASN A 165 12.39 1.80 16.36
C ASN A 165 12.54 1.84 14.83
N LEU A 166 12.23 0.73 14.14
CA LEU A 166 12.16 0.69 12.68
C LEU A 166 11.04 1.61 12.16
N ALA A 167 9.85 1.56 12.76
CA ALA A 167 8.71 2.41 12.41
C ALA A 167 9.06 3.91 12.52
N ARG A 168 9.74 4.30 13.60
CA ARG A 168 10.21 5.68 13.82
C ARG A 168 11.17 6.20 12.74
N LEU A 169 11.84 5.31 12.01
CA LEU A 169 12.72 5.68 10.90
C LEU A 169 11.95 5.81 9.59
N ILE A 170 11.02 4.88 9.32
CA ILE A 170 10.32 4.76 8.04
C ILE A 170 9.15 5.74 7.94
N ILE A 171 8.29 5.78 8.96
CA ILE A 171 7.01 6.51 8.91
C ILE A 171 7.18 8.01 8.64
N PRO A 172 8.10 8.73 9.32
CA PRO A 172 8.27 10.15 9.04
C PRO A 172 8.68 10.45 7.59
N ALA A 173 9.53 9.61 6.98
CA ALA A 173 9.95 9.77 5.60
C ALA A 173 8.79 9.54 4.61
N LEU A 174 7.89 8.61 4.93
CA LEU A 174 6.69 8.37 4.12
C LEU A 174 5.70 9.53 4.22
N ILE A 175 5.49 10.07 5.42
CA ILE A 175 4.64 11.27 5.60
C ILE A 175 5.24 12.46 4.84
N GLU A 176 6.56 12.66 4.88
CA GLU A 176 7.25 13.71 4.14
C GLU A 176 7.10 13.56 2.62
N LEU A 177 7.21 12.33 2.10
CA LEU A 177 7.12 12.07 0.65
C LEU A 177 5.69 12.19 0.11
N PHE A 178 4.76 11.50 0.76
CA PHE A 178 3.40 11.31 0.26
C PHE A 178 2.44 12.43 0.69
N ASP A 179 2.67 13.04 1.86
CA ASP A 179 1.76 14.02 2.47
C ASP A 179 0.29 13.56 2.44
N PRO A 180 -0.03 12.35 2.96
CA PRO A 180 -1.32 11.72 2.73
C PRO A 180 -2.46 12.51 3.37
N PRO A 181 -3.61 12.65 2.69
CA PRO A 181 -4.76 13.31 3.27
C PRO A 181 -5.31 12.48 4.44
N PRO A 182 -5.91 13.15 5.45
CA PRO A 182 -6.41 12.47 6.64
C PRO A 182 -7.71 11.72 6.40
N THR A 183 -8.49 12.12 5.39
CA THR A 183 -9.76 11.49 5.01
C THR A 183 -9.95 11.50 3.51
N VAL A 184 -10.86 10.64 3.06
CA VAL A 184 -11.45 10.69 1.72
C VAL A 184 -12.57 11.71 1.61
N GLU A 185 -12.78 12.61 2.56
CA GLU A 185 -13.87 13.56 2.39
C GLU A 185 -13.43 14.73 1.51
N ASN A 186 -14.00 14.81 0.30
CA ASN A 186 -13.97 16.01 -0.55
C ASN A 186 -14.81 17.16 0.06
N SER A 187 -15.23 17.05 1.33
CA SER A 187 -16.26 17.86 1.96
C SER A 187 -15.86 19.34 2.07
N ILE A 188 -14.56 19.64 2.08
CA ILE A 188 -14.05 21.01 2.13
C ILE A 188 -14.31 21.76 0.82
N GLU A 189 -14.18 21.12 -0.34
CA GLU A 189 -14.46 21.76 -1.64
C GLU A 189 -15.94 21.70 -2.02
N ILE A 190 -16.60 20.57 -1.76
CA ILE A 190 -18.05 20.42 -1.97
C ILE A 190 -18.82 21.42 -1.09
N GLY A 191 -18.39 21.66 0.14
CA GLY A 191 -18.99 22.65 1.04
C GLY A 191 -18.77 24.11 0.61
N LYS A 192 -17.78 24.41 -0.25
CA LYS A 192 -17.59 25.73 -0.87
C LYS A 192 -18.58 25.95 -2.02
N ILE A 193 -18.91 24.90 -2.76
CA ILE A 193 -19.73 24.95 -3.97
C ILE A 193 -21.22 24.75 -3.64
N LEU A 194 -21.53 23.91 -2.66
CA LEU A 194 -22.86 23.64 -2.14
C LEU A 194 -22.91 24.04 -0.66
N PRO A 195 -23.15 25.33 -0.34
CA PRO A 195 -23.10 25.83 1.03
C PRO A 195 -24.11 25.20 1.99
N GLY A 196 -25.12 24.47 1.50
CA GLY A 196 -26.07 23.69 2.30
C GLY A 196 -25.52 22.38 2.86
N LEU A 197 -24.35 21.91 2.42
CA LEU A 197 -23.71 20.67 2.87
C LEU A 197 -22.56 20.91 3.89
N LYS A 198 -22.42 22.14 4.40
CA LYS A 198 -21.33 22.57 5.29
C LYS A 198 -21.15 21.73 6.55
N ASP A 199 -22.18 21.03 7.02
CA ASP A 199 -22.13 20.29 8.29
C ASP A 199 -21.27 19.02 8.23
N LEU A 200 -20.92 18.51 7.04
CA LEU A 200 -19.98 17.39 6.88
C LEU A 200 -18.52 17.78 7.22
N THR A 201 -18.19 19.08 7.23
CA THR A 201 -16.81 19.56 7.47
C THR A 201 -16.37 19.49 8.93
N LYS A 202 -17.30 19.38 9.90
CA LYS A 202 -16.98 19.36 11.34
C LYS A 202 -16.40 18.03 11.81
N THR A 203 -16.64 16.93 11.09
CA THR A 203 -16.14 15.60 11.43
C THR A 203 -14.63 15.46 11.22
N ASN A 204 -14.04 16.25 10.31
CA ASN A 204 -12.61 16.21 9.99
C ASN A 204 -11.69 16.83 11.06
N GLN A 205 -12.21 17.50 12.10
CA GLN A 205 -11.39 18.19 13.10
C GLN A 205 -10.66 17.28 14.10
N ARG A 206 -10.91 15.96 14.09
CA ARG A 206 -10.32 15.02 15.06
C ARG A 206 -9.24 14.09 14.50
N LEU A 207 -8.98 14.14 13.19
CA LEU A 207 -7.99 13.27 12.56
C LEU A 207 -6.64 13.99 12.42
N PRO A 208 -5.51 13.31 12.67
CA PRO A 208 -4.20 13.90 12.48
C PRO A 208 -4.06 14.41 11.05
N LYS A 209 -3.51 15.62 10.86
CA LYS A 209 -3.48 16.35 9.58
C LYS A 209 -2.93 15.52 8.40
N ASN A 210 -1.94 14.67 8.66
CA ASN A 210 -1.35 13.75 7.70
C ASN A 210 -1.39 12.34 8.31
N ALA A 211 -2.27 11.47 7.83
CA ALA A 211 -2.50 10.19 8.46
C ALA A 211 -2.24 9.04 7.49
N ILE A 212 -1.23 8.25 7.84
CA ILE A 212 -1.23 6.83 7.48
C ILE A 212 -2.31 6.20 8.35
N THR A 213 -3.39 5.75 7.72
CA THR A 213 -4.61 5.31 8.43
C THR A 213 -4.49 3.88 8.96
N ASN A 214 -3.62 3.06 8.36
CA ASN A 214 -3.24 1.77 8.88
C ASN A 214 -1.73 1.51 8.71
N TYR A 215 -1.12 0.88 9.70
CA TYR A 215 0.28 0.51 9.67
C TYR A 215 0.49 -0.87 10.27
N GLN A 216 1.26 -1.70 9.57
CA GLN A 216 1.56 -3.05 9.99
C GLN A 216 3.02 -3.38 9.74
N ILE A 217 3.62 -4.12 10.67
CA ILE A 217 4.92 -4.74 10.48
C ILE A 217 4.77 -6.24 10.64
N VAL A 218 5.13 -6.97 9.60
CA VAL A 218 5.14 -8.43 9.58
C VAL A 218 6.58 -8.89 9.69
N ASN A 219 6.92 -9.54 10.80
CA ASN A 219 8.24 -10.12 11.00
C ASN A 219 8.36 -11.42 10.18
N ARG A 220 9.32 -11.46 9.26
CA ARG A 220 9.64 -12.63 8.45
C ARG A 220 10.78 -13.41 9.11
N PRO A 221 10.61 -14.72 9.32
CA PRO A 221 11.67 -15.55 9.85
C PRO A 221 12.84 -15.60 8.85
N ARG A 222 14.06 -15.72 9.39
CA ARG A 222 15.27 -15.84 8.57
C ARG A 222 15.31 -17.21 7.89
N LYS A 223 15.73 -17.21 6.63
CA LYS A 223 16.07 -18.39 5.83
C LYS A 223 17.60 -18.48 5.65
N MET A 224 18.07 -19.63 5.20
CA MET A 224 19.51 -19.86 4.97
C MET A 224 20.11 -18.88 3.95
N ASP A 225 19.33 -18.42 2.97
CA ASP A 225 19.75 -17.44 1.96
C ASP A 225 19.34 -15.99 2.29
N SER A 226 18.84 -15.73 3.51
CA SER A 226 18.51 -14.37 3.93
C SER A 226 19.77 -13.50 4.07
N PRO A 227 19.76 -12.24 3.59
CA PRO A 227 20.90 -11.34 3.74
C PRO A 227 21.33 -11.20 5.21
N GLU A 228 22.63 -11.09 5.45
CA GLU A 228 23.17 -10.92 6.81
C GLU A 228 22.60 -9.68 7.50
N ALA A 229 22.49 -8.58 6.75
CA ALA A 229 21.95 -7.32 7.22
C ALA A 229 20.40 -7.30 7.38
N GLY A 230 19.75 -8.43 7.09
CA GLY A 230 18.29 -8.50 7.03
C GLY A 230 17.73 -7.85 5.76
N LYS A 231 16.40 -7.73 5.71
CA LYS A 231 15.67 -7.19 4.56
C LYS A 231 14.39 -6.51 5.01
N ILE A 232 14.19 -5.28 4.56
CA ILE A 232 12.97 -4.50 4.77
C ILE A 232 12.34 -4.28 3.40
N ASP A 233 11.12 -4.80 3.22
CA ASP A 233 10.28 -4.52 2.05
C ASP A 233 9.06 -3.74 2.53
N LEU A 234 8.81 -2.60 1.90
CA LEU A 234 7.70 -1.71 2.23
C LEU A 234 6.65 -1.77 1.12
N PHE A 235 5.39 -1.86 1.51
CA PHE A 235 4.24 -1.90 0.61
C PHE A 235 3.29 -0.76 0.95
N ILE A 236 2.89 -0.01 -0.09
CA ILE A 236 1.88 1.04 0.00
C ILE A 236 0.56 0.46 -0.48
N THR A 237 -0.48 0.59 0.34
CA THR A 237 -1.78 -0.06 0.15
C THR A 237 -2.91 0.92 0.42
N ASP A 238 -4.16 0.46 0.25
CA ASP A 238 -5.34 1.24 0.60
C ASP A 238 -5.38 1.50 2.11
N GLY A 239 -5.55 2.76 2.48
CA GLY A 239 -5.67 3.18 3.86
C GLY A 239 -7.08 3.03 4.44
N MET A 240 -8.12 3.01 3.61
CA MET A 240 -9.50 3.18 4.05
C MET A 240 -10.24 1.87 4.29
N ASP A 241 -9.95 0.86 3.49
CA ASP A 241 -10.63 -0.42 3.59
C ASP A 241 -9.96 -1.31 4.63
N PHE A 242 -10.64 -1.46 5.76
CA PHE A 242 -10.20 -2.33 6.85
C PHE A 242 -10.22 -3.81 6.46
N HIS A 243 -10.92 -4.24 5.41
CA HIS A 243 -10.82 -5.60 4.89
C HIS A 243 -9.48 -5.86 4.17
N TYR A 244 -8.75 -4.82 3.77
CA TYR A 244 -7.38 -4.97 3.26
C TYR A 244 -6.30 -4.97 4.36
N ASN A 245 -6.70 -4.85 5.62
CA ASN A 245 -5.84 -5.13 6.75
C ASN A 245 -5.54 -6.63 6.82
N LEU A 246 -4.26 -7.03 6.83
CA LEU A 246 -3.88 -8.44 6.83
C LEU A 246 -4.41 -9.22 8.03
N TRP A 247 -4.47 -8.60 9.21
CA TRP A 247 -4.96 -9.27 10.42
C TRP A 247 -6.45 -9.53 10.33
N ASN A 248 -7.23 -8.57 9.83
CA ASN A 248 -8.66 -8.78 9.61
C ASN A 248 -8.90 -9.91 8.59
N GLN A 249 -8.11 -9.97 7.51
CA GLN A 249 -8.21 -11.10 6.56
C GLN A 249 -7.87 -12.45 7.18
N ILE A 250 -6.92 -12.49 8.10
CA ILE A 250 -6.56 -13.72 8.82
C ILE A 250 -7.68 -14.10 9.78
N ASP A 251 -8.22 -13.14 10.53
CA ASP A 251 -9.32 -13.37 11.47
C ASP A 251 -10.55 -13.89 10.73
N ASP A 252 -10.90 -13.28 9.58
CA ASP A 252 -11.96 -13.76 8.69
C ASP A 252 -11.74 -15.22 8.29
N ILE A 253 -10.50 -15.65 8.05
CA ILE A 253 -10.20 -17.06 7.69
C ILE A 253 -10.29 -17.97 8.91
N ASN A 254 -9.81 -17.52 10.06
CA ASN A 254 -9.83 -18.30 11.30
C ASN A 254 -11.27 -18.67 11.69
N GLU A 255 -12.26 -17.84 11.37
CA GLU A 255 -13.69 -18.17 11.57
C GLU A 255 -14.13 -19.43 10.81
N TYR A 256 -13.43 -19.83 9.73
CA TYR A 256 -13.75 -21.01 8.92
C TYR A 256 -12.84 -22.22 9.17
N VAL A 257 -11.86 -22.12 10.07
CA VAL A 257 -10.92 -23.19 10.39
C VAL A 257 -11.25 -23.73 11.78
N GLU A 258 -12.12 -24.75 11.83
CA GLU A 258 -12.37 -25.60 13.00
C GLU A 258 -11.22 -26.60 13.25
#